data_AF-A0A7C8HU92-F1
#
_entry.id   AF-A0A7C8HU92-F1
#
_cell.length_a   1.000
_cell.length_b   1.000
_cell.length_c   1.000
_cell.angle_alpha   90.00
_cell.angle_beta   90.00
_cell.angle_gamma   90.00
#
_symmetry.space_group_name_H-M   'P 1'
#
loop_
_entity.id
_entity.type
_entity.pdbx_description
1 polymer ?
#
loop_
_entity_poly.entity_id
_entity_poly.type
_entity_poly.pdbx_seq_one_letter_code
_entity_poly.pdbx_strand_id
1 'polypeptide(L)'
;MANQDYPGVCMSCSNKSCQVVASDIDAVRERVKHDPISGYTKNIVNNLTTAMSDKFADDYEAFLAFDVIKAAIVMGLKNGQLIDLSGFGEFKVDTVNGQKTVTFKAAPSLNAVIKE
;
A
#
# COMPACT_ATOMS: atom_id res chain seq x y z
N MET A 1 14.16 18.45 8.34
CA MET A 1 12.88 18.61 7.61
C MET A 1 12.14 17.30 7.71
N ALA A 2 10.95 17.30 8.32
CA ALA A 2 10.20 16.09 8.61
C ALA A 2 9.58 15.52 7.33
N ASN A 3 9.83 14.25 7.03
CA ASN A 3 9.12 13.48 6.00
C ASN A 3 7.65 13.33 6.42
N GLN A 4 6.86 14.34 6.07
CA GLN A 4 5.41 14.36 6.20
C GLN A 4 4.79 13.86 4.89
N ASP A 5 4.98 12.59 4.55
CA ASP A 5 4.36 12.04 3.33
C ASP A 5 2.83 11.93 3.47
N TYR A 6 2.25 11.95 4.68
CA TYR A 6 0.79 11.97 4.85
C TYR A 6 0.29 12.63 6.14
N PRO A 7 0.10 13.97 6.16
CA PRO A 7 -1.04 14.52 6.88
C PRO A 7 -1.78 15.59 6.04
N GLY A 8 -2.98 15.23 5.58
CA GLY A 8 -4.04 16.21 5.31
C GLY A 8 -4.31 16.67 3.86
N VAL A 9 -3.57 16.25 2.83
CA VAL A 9 -3.76 16.85 1.48
C VAL A 9 -3.81 15.79 0.38
N CYS A 10 -4.60 16.07 -0.66
CA CYS A 10 -4.61 15.37 -1.94
C CYS A 10 -3.18 15.12 -2.42
N MET A 11 -2.88 13.89 -2.81
CA MET A 11 -1.62 13.59 -3.48
C MET A 11 -1.49 14.49 -4.70
N SER A 12 -0.25 14.84 -5.05
CA SER A 12 0.30 15.72 -6.11
C SER A 12 -0.17 15.43 -7.55
N CYS A 13 -1.43 15.10 -7.68
CA CYS A 13 -2.03 14.25 -8.67
C CYS A 13 -3.56 14.34 -8.51
N SER A 14 -4.09 15.54 -8.29
CA SER A 14 -5.53 15.81 -8.28
C SER A 14 -5.74 17.21 -8.83
N ASN A 15 -6.45 17.32 -9.95
CA ASN A 15 -7.12 18.58 -10.27
C ASN A 15 -8.16 18.88 -9.17
N LYS A 16 -8.82 20.04 -9.22
CA LYS A 16 -9.84 20.46 -8.24
C LYS A 16 -11.03 19.48 -8.06
N SER A 17 -11.02 18.34 -8.76
CA SER A 17 -12.10 17.35 -8.85
C SER A 17 -11.78 15.97 -8.25
N CYS A 18 -10.68 15.78 -7.48
CA CYS A 18 -10.38 14.50 -6.80
C CYS A 18 -10.37 13.25 -7.72
N GLN A 19 -9.87 13.39 -8.95
CA GLN A 19 -9.67 12.23 -9.83
C GLN A 19 -8.38 11.49 -9.46
N VAL A 20 -8.44 10.15 -9.48
CA VAL A 20 -7.26 9.28 -9.30
C VAL A 20 -6.30 9.55 -10.46
N VAL A 21 -5.16 10.17 -10.18
CA VAL A 21 -4.07 10.33 -11.14
C VAL A 21 -3.05 9.23 -10.88
N ALA A 22 -2.48 8.69 -11.96
CA ALA A 22 -1.47 7.63 -11.90
C ALA A 22 -0.31 8.04 -11.00
N SER A 23 0.26 7.09 -10.25
CA SER A 23 1.44 7.33 -9.41
C SER A 23 2.56 7.98 -10.23
N ASP A 24 3.18 9.03 -9.69
CA ASP A 24 4.37 9.64 -10.26
C ASP A 24 5.52 8.64 -10.22
N ILE A 25 5.73 7.96 -11.34
CA ILE A 25 6.71 6.89 -11.47
C ILE A 25 8.09 7.42 -11.08
N ASP A 26 8.47 8.63 -11.50
CA ASP A 26 9.78 9.23 -11.25
C ASP A 26 10.03 9.51 -9.77
N ALA A 27 9.01 9.98 -9.04
CA ALA A 27 9.10 10.10 -7.58
C ALA A 27 9.28 8.74 -6.88
N VAL A 28 8.63 7.68 -7.38
CA VAL A 28 8.84 6.32 -6.87
C VAL A 28 10.24 5.81 -7.24
N ARG A 29 10.72 6.10 -8.46
CA ARG A 29 12.06 5.71 -8.94
C ARG A 29 13.14 6.27 -8.01
N GLU A 30 13.05 7.54 -7.67
CA GLU A 30 14.02 8.20 -6.78
C GLU A 30 13.93 7.67 -5.35
N ARG A 31 12.73 7.38 -4.85
CA ARG A 31 12.55 6.80 -3.51
C ARG A 31 13.20 5.43 -3.39
N VAL A 32 13.06 4.55 -4.38
CA VAL A 32 13.70 3.21 -4.34
C VAL A 32 15.22 3.30 -4.36
N LYS A 33 15.78 4.27 -5.09
CA LYS A 33 17.22 4.50 -5.15
C LYS A 33 17.80 5.01 -3.83
N HIS A 34 17.02 5.79 -3.07
CA HIS A 34 17.50 6.47 -1.86
C HIS A 34 17.04 5.82 -0.55
N ASP A 35 15.91 5.14 -0.54
CA ASP A 35 15.36 4.39 0.59
C ASP A 35 15.26 2.89 0.22
N PRO A 36 16.29 2.08 0.52
CA PRO A 36 16.29 0.68 0.16
C PRO A 36 15.14 -0.08 0.84
N ILE A 37 14.51 -0.97 0.06
CA ILE A 37 13.40 -1.81 0.51
C ILE A 37 13.84 -2.66 1.69
N SER A 38 13.12 -2.59 2.80
CA SER A 38 13.48 -3.26 4.05
C SER A 38 12.29 -4.01 4.68
N GLY A 39 12.57 -4.79 5.74
CA GLY A 39 11.57 -5.55 6.48
C GLY A 39 10.85 -6.61 5.62
N TYR A 40 9.60 -6.89 5.97
CA TYR A 40 8.80 -7.90 5.25
C TYR A 40 8.41 -7.47 3.82
N THR A 41 8.47 -6.17 3.51
CA THR A 41 8.27 -5.67 2.14
C THR A 41 9.29 -6.23 1.18
N LYS A 42 10.56 -6.39 1.61
CA LYS A 42 11.59 -7.03 0.79
C LYS A 42 11.21 -8.47 0.44
N ASN A 43 10.65 -9.23 1.39
CA ASN A 43 10.19 -10.58 1.12
C ASN A 43 9.04 -10.60 0.11
N ILE A 44 8.08 -9.68 0.21
CA ILE A 44 6.97 -9.60 -0.76
C ILE A 44 7.52 -9.32 -2.16
N VAL A 45 8.39 -8.33 -2.30
CA VAL A 45 9.00 -7.95 -3.58
C VAL A 45 9.78 -9.12 -4.17
N ASN A 46 10.67 -9.75 -3.40
CA ASN A 46 11.45 -10.89 -3.86
C ASN A 46 10.56 -12.07 -4.30
N ASN A 47 9.47 -12.34 -3.57
CA ASN A 47 8.51 -13.38 -3.96
C ASN A 47 7.74 -13.01 -5.22
N LEU A 48 7.37 -11.74 -5.42
CA LEU A 48 6.76 -11.27 -6.66
C LEU A 48 7.72 -11.44 -7.85
N THR A 49 8.98 -11.02 -7.71
CA THR A 49 10.01 -11.19 -8.75
C THR A 49 10.22 -12.67 -9.08
N THR A 50 10.27 -13.54 -8.07
CA THR A 50 10.53 -14.98 -8.27
C THR A 50 9.32 -15.70 -8.87
N ALA A 51 8.12 -15.46 -8.32
CA ALA A 51 6.89 -16.15 -8.74
C ALA A 51 6.36 -15.63 -10.08
N MET A 52 6.67 -14.39 -10.45
CA MET A 52 6.25 -13.74 -11.70
C MET A 52 7.47 -13.21 -12.47
N SER A 53 8.49 -14.05 -12.62
CA SER A 53 9.74 -13.68 -13.30
C SER A 53 9.59 -13.39 -14.80
N ASP A 54 8.45 -13.79 -15.40
CA ASP A 54 8.06 -13.41 -16.75
C ASP A 54 7.41 -12.02 -16.83
N LYS A 55 7.06 -11.42 -15.69
CA LYS A 55 6.37 -10.12 -15.57
C LYS A 55 7.23 -9.04 -14.95
N PHE A 56 8.12 -9.39 -14.04
CA PHE A 56 9.02 -8.46 -13.38
C PHE A 56 10.46 -8.86 -13.70
N ALA A 57 11.19 -7.98 -14.38
CA ALA A 57 12.58 -8.23 -14.74
C ALA A 57 13.52 -8.21 -13.53
N ASP A 58 13.16 -7.42 -12.51
CA ASP A 58 13.93 -7.25 -11.28
C ASP A 58 13.04 -6.86 -10.09
N ASP A 59 13.65 -6.81 -8.90
CA ASP A 59 12.99 -6.39 -7.66
C ASP A 59 12.47 -4.94 -7.73
N TYR A 60 13.04 -4.13 -8.63
CA TYR A 60 12.64 -2.75 -8.79
C TYR A 60 11.28 -2.63 -9.49
N GLU A 61 11.07 -3.35 -10.60
CA GLU A 61 9.76 -3.41 -11.27
C GLU A 61 8.69 -4.03 -10.37
N ALA A 62 9.03 -5.11 -9.65
CA ALA A 62 8.13 -5.72 -8.68
C ALA A 62 7.76 -4.74 -7.55
N PHE A 63 8.68 -3.90 -7.10
CA PHE A 63 8.40 -2.87 -6.11
C PHE A 63 7.49 -1.77 -6.65
N LEU A 64 7.64 -1.34 -7.91
CA LEU A 64 6.73 -0.36 -8.51
C LEU A 64 5.27 -0.87 -8.49
N ALA A 65 5.06 -2.13 -8.84
CA ALA A 65 3.74 -2.75 -8.76
C ALA A 65 3.22 -2.80 -7.31
N PHE A 66 4.07 -3.19 -6.36
CA PHE A 66 3.72 -3.17 -4.94
C PHE A 66 3.38 -1.76 -4.43
N ASP A 67 4.06 -0.72 -4.92
CA ASP A 67 3.80 0.66 -4.54
C ASP A 67 2.44 1.17 -5.04
N VAL A 68 2.05 0.79 -6.25
CA VAL A 68 0.70 1.06 -6.79
C VAL A 68 -0.38 0.40 -5.93
N ILE A 69 -0.17 -0.84 -5.46
CA ILE A 69 -1.11 -1.52 -4.56
C ILE A 69 -1.26 -0.76 -3.25
N LYS A 70 -0.15 -0.33 -2.62
CA LYS A 70 -0.19 0.50 -1.40
C LYS A 70 -0.98 1.79 -1.64
N ALA A 71 -0.72 2.49 -2.73
CA ALA A 71 -1.44 3.72 -3.07
C ALA A 71 -2.95 3.50 -3.21
N ALA A 72 -3.36 2.42 -3.88
CA ALA A 72 -4.76 2.04 -4.03
C ALA A 72 -5.44 1.79 -2.67
N ILE A 73 -4.79 1.05 -1.77
CA ILE A 73 -5.30 0.78 -0.41
C ILE A 73 -5.46 2.09 0.36
N VAL A 74 -4.43 2.96 0.36
CA VAL A 74 -4.46 4.25 1.07
C VAL A 74 -5.56 5.15 0.52
N MET A 75 -5.74 5.21 -0.81
CA MET A 75 -6.81 5.99 -1.44
C MET A 75 -8.19 5.51 -1.02
N GLY A 76 -8.42 4.19 -1.06
CA GLY A 76 -9.70 3.64 -0.66
C GLY A 76 -10.01 3.93 0.81
N LEU A 77 -9.05 3.74 1.71
CA LEU A 77 -9.20 4.08 3.13
C LEU A 77 -9.48 5.57 3.37
N LYS A 78 -8.76 6.46 2.67
CA LYS A 78 -8.98 7.91 2.76
C LYS A 78 -10.39 8.31 2.31
N ASN A 79 -10.94 7.60 1.33
CA ASN A 79 -12.30 7.79 0.82
C ASN A 79 -13.37 7.10 1.69
N GLY A 80 -12.99 6.50 2.83
CA GLY A 80 -13.91 5.78 3.72
C GLY A 80 -14.39 4.44 3.17
N GLN A 81 -13.69 3.88 2.17
CA GLN A 81 -14.00 2.57 1.63
C GLN A 81 -13.51 1.47 2.58
N LEU A 82 -14.25 0.37 2.60
CA LEU A 82 -13.78 -0.90 3.15
C LEU A 82 -12.85 -1.56 2.13
N ILE A 83 -11.63 -1.87 2.54
CA ILE A 83 -10.65 -2.57 1.70
C ILE A 83 -10.63 -4.03 2.13
N ASP A 84 -11.27 -4.88 1.33
CA ASP A 84 -11.24 -6.33 1.51
C ASP A 84 -10.10 -6.93 0.69
N LEU A 85 -9.09 -7.48 1.37
CA LEU A 85 -8.06 -8.31 0.77
C LEU A 85 -8.38 -9.77 1.09
N SER A 86 -9.03 -10.43 0.14
CA SER A 86 -9.51 -11.81 0.28
C SER A 86 -8.42 -12.76 0.79
N GLY A 87 -8.79 -13.58 1.77
CA GLY A 87 -7.87 -14.51 2.43
C GLY A 87 -6.97 -13.89 3.50
N PHE A 88 -6.87 -12.56 3.57
CA PHE A 88 -6.06 -11.83 4.55
C PHE A 88 -6.93 -11.09 5.57
N GLY A 89 -7.82 -10.22 5.11
CA GLY A 89 -8.75 -9.50 5.97
C GLY A 89 -9.20 -8.16 5.42
N GLU A 90 -9.91 -7.44 6.27
CA GLU A 90 -10.58 -6.18 5.95
C GLU A 90 -9.88 -5.01 6.64
N PHE A 91 -9.60 -3.95 5.90
CA PHE A 91 -9.16 -2.66 6.45
C PHE A 91 -10.26 -1.62 6.30
N LYS A 92 -10.47 -0.81 7.34
CA LYS A 92 -11.34 0.37 7.27
C LYS A 92 -10.84 1.47 8.17
N VAL A 93 -11.36 2.68 7.98
CA VAL A 93 -11.13 3.80 8.89
C VAL A 93 -12.32 3.92 9.84
N ASP A 94 -12.10 3.66 11.12
CA ASP A 94 -13.07 3.86 12.19
C ASP A 94 -12.72 5.11 13.02
N THR A 95 -13.67 5.60 13.81
CA THR A 95 -13.38 6.60 14.84
C THR A 95 -13.21 5.89 16.18
N VAL A 96 -11.99 5.84 16.69
CA VAL A 96 -11.65 5.23 17.98
C VAL A 96 -11.16 6.34 18.90
N ASN A 97 -11.83 6.52 20.05
CA ASN A 97 -11.52 7.60 21.00
C ASN A 97 -11.52 9.01 20.38
N GLY A 98 -12.42 9.26 19.43
CA GLY A 98 -12.52 10.55 18.72
C GLY A 98 -11.47 10.75 17.61
N GLN A 99 -10.57 9.80 17.38
CA GLN A 99 -9.55 9.87 16.34
C GLN A 99 -9.86 8.90 15.20
N LYS A 100 -9.64 9.34 13.95
CA LYS A 100 -9.69 8.46 12.79
C LYS A 100 -8.51 7.48 12.84
N THR A 101 -8.83 6.20 12.88
CA THR A 101 -7.87 5.11 13.07
C THR A 101 -8.13 4.03 12.03
N VAL A 102 -7.07 3.55 11.36
CA VAL A 102 -7.18 2.38 10.48
C VAL A 102 -7.31 1.15 11.36
N THR A 103 -8.39 0.41 11.19
CA THR A 103 -8.64 -0.87 11.87
C THR A 103 -8.50 -2.01 10.87
N PHE A 104 -7.99 -3.14 11.36
CA PHE A 104 -7.86 -4.37 10.60
C PHE A 104 -8.67 -5.47 11.27
N LYS A 105 -9.44 -6.20 10.47
CA LYS A 105 -10.16 -7.40 10.88
C LYS A 105 -9.66 -8.58 10.06
N ALA A 106 -8.96 -9.50 10.73
CA ALA A 106 -8.40 -10.69 10.10
C ALA A 106 -9.50 -11.57 9.48
N ALA A 107 -9.23 -12.07 8.28
CA ALA A 107 -10.07 -13.08 7.64
C ALA A 107 -10.03 -14.39 8.43
N PRO A 108 -11.08 -15.24 8.34
CA PRO A 108 -11.10 -16.56 8.98
C PRO A 108 -9.90 -17.43 8.60
N SER A 109 -9.44 -17.36 7.35
CA SER A 109 -8.25 -18.06 6.85
C SER A 109 -6.97 -17.64 7.58
N LEU A 110 -6.78 -16.35 7.84
CA LEU A 110 -5.61 -15.86 8.58
C LEU A 110 -5.67 -16.30 10.04
N ASN A 111 -6.85 -16.24 10.66
CA ASN A 111 -7.04 -16.70 12.04
C ASN A 111 -6.83 -18.22 12.22
N ALA A 112 -7.06 -19.02 11.18
CA ALA A 112 -6.80 -20.46 11.22
C ALA A 112 -5.30 -20.76 11.34
N VAL A 113 -4.45 -20.02 10.61
CA VAL A 113 -2.98 -20.20 10.61
C VAL A 113 -2.34 -19.81 11.96
N ILE A 114 -2.92 -18.86 12.69
CA ILE A 114 -2.35 -18.37 13.96
C ILE A 114 -2.66 -19.31 15.15
N LYS A 115 -3.61 -20.24 14.98
CA LYS A 115 -4.02 -21.18 16.05
C LYS A 115 -3.23 -22.49 16.05
N GLU A 116 -2.40 -22.73 15.04
CA GLU A 116 -1.46 -23.85 14.94
C GLU A 116 -0.08 -23.46 15.50
#